data_AF-A0A2T2NUY1-F1
#
_entry.id   AF-A0A2T2NUY1-F1
#
_cell.length_a   1.000
_cell.length_b   1.000
_cell.length_c   1.000
_cell.angle_alpha   90.00
_cell.angle_beta   90.00
_cell.angle_gamma   90.00
#
_symmetry.space_group_name_H-M   'P 1'
#
loop_
_entity.id
_entity.type
_entity.pdbx_description
1 polymer ?
#
loop_
_entity_poly.entity_id
_entity_poly.type
_entity_poly.pdbx_seq_one_letter_code
_entity_poly.pdbx_strand_id
1 'polypeptide(L)'
;MSVQSPVKAPQHVLDLLSRLHKTSLEQEATISRDGKVFSSVILGDLEDKVADESPKDAFDKLMLDKFIALDEDKCHFVYQLINAMGATNVIEAGTSFGVSTIYLALAVAQTTAATGKEGMVIATEKEPQKAAVARSYWKQCGEAVEEQIDLRVGDLLETLKQDIPQVDLLLLDIWSALALPTLKTVQPKLRHGAVILTDNTISGAEGYKDLLAYLRAPGSGFQNTTLPYTNGFEMSYQASCHCQLVRYTVTLSPPLDDRESWVVECNCSICARNGYLNVYVQNDCIEFETIPLENDLIEKYRFGKQRVQHYFCSRCGSSLMAESIEPGFYEGVKALNVRMFQDVDVRTLQRREVDGKSL
;
A
#
# COMPACT_ATOMS: atom_id res chain seq x y z
N MET A 1 10.94 19.59 -1.32
CA MET A 1 12.25 18.93 -1.17
C MET A 1 12.15 17.59 -1.89
N SER A 2 13.13 17.25 -2.74
CA SER A 2 13.17 15.92 -3.36
C SER A 2 13.22 14.83 -2.28
N VAL A 3 12.54 13.72 -2.51
CA VAL A 3 12.76 12.51 -1.72
C VAL A 3 14.14 11.98 -2.11
N GLN A 4 15.00 11.71 -1.13
CA GLN A 4 16.30 11.11 -1.42
C GLN A 4 16.07 9.62 -1.71
N SER A 5 16.40 9.17 -2.92
CA SER A 5 16.15 7.78 -3.30
C SER A 5 16.88 6.81 -2.35
N PRO A 6 16.22 5.77 -1.84
CA PRO A 6 16.86 4.71 -1.08
C PRO A 6 17.78 3.80 -1.91
N VAL A 7 17.71 3.86 -3.25
CA VAL A 7 18.40 2.90 -4.13
C VAL A 7 19.90 3.16 -4.17
N LYS A 8 20.67 2.13 -3.81
CA LYS A 8 22.12 2.10 -4.01
C LYS A 8 22.43 1.44 -5.34
N ALA A 9 22.69 2.25 -6.37
CA ALA A 9 23.11 1.80 -7.69
C ALA A 9 24.11 2.79 -8.31
N PRO A 10 24.89 2.39 -9.33
CA PRO A 10 25.69 3.32 -10.13
C PRO A 10 24.83 4.41 -10.79
N GLN A 11 25.39 5.60 -11.00
CA GLN A 11 24.64 6.77 -11.47
C GLN A 11 23.88 6.52 -12.79
N HIS A 12 24.47 5.77 -13.73
CA HIS A 12 23.81 5.47 -15.01
C HIS A 12 22.54 4.62 -14.86
N VAL A 13 22.43 3.84 -13.77
CA VAL A 13 21.23 3.07 -13.43
C VAL A 13 20.16 3.99 -12.84
N LEU A 14 20.55 4.94 -11.98
CA LEU A 14 19.63 5.94 -11.42
C LEU A 14 19.08 6.87 -12.53
N ASP A 15 19.95 7.35 -13.42
CA ASP A 15 19.58 8.16 -14.59
C ASP A 15 18.64 7.41 -15.54
N LEU A 16 18.85 6.09 -15.70
CA LEU A 16 17.95 5.20 -16.45
C LEU A 16 16.59 5.09 -15.77
N LEU A 17 16.55 4.79 -14.47
CA LEU A 17 15.30 4.63 -13.70
C LEU A 17 14.44 5.90 -13.72
N SER A 18 15.02 7.07 -13.42
CA SER A 18 14.28 8.33 -13.48
C SER A 18 13.78 8.68 -14.89
N ARG A 19 14.51 8.26 -15.95
CA ARG A 19 14.04 8.38 -17.34
C ARG A 19 12.88 7.43 -17.65
N LEU A 20 12.90 6.20 -17.12
CA LEU A 20 11.85 5.22 -17.35
C LEU A 20 10.55 5.58 -16.59
N HIS A 21 10.63 5.97 -15.31
CA HIS A 21 9.45 6.46 -14.57
C HIS A 21 8.85 7.72 -15.20
N LYS A 22 9.68 8.67 -15.63
CA LYS A 22 9.20 9.82 -16.41
C LYS A 22 8.44 9.39 -17.68
N THR A 23 8.95 8.37 -18.38
CA THR A 23 8.30 7.83 -19.60
C THR A 23 6.93 7.21 -19.29
N SER A 24 6.80 6.50 -18.15
CA SER A 24 5.54 5.94 -17.66
C SER A 24 4.52 7.05 -17.40
N LEU A 25 4.89 8.03 -16.59
CA LEU A 25 4.03 9.17 -16.23
C LEU A 25 3.59 10.00 -17.45
N GLU A 26 4.46 10.17 -18.46
CA GLU A 26 4.10 10.85 -19.72
C GLU A 26 3.09 10.04 -20.56
N GLN A 27 3.13 8.70 -20.53
CA GLN A 27 2.12 7.85 -21.19
C GLN A 27 0.81 7.78 -20.40
N GLU A 28 0.86 7.57 -19.09
CA GLU A 28 -0.32 7.54 -18.21
C GLU A 28 -1.11 8.86 -18.26
N ALA A 29 -0.41 10.00 -18.19
CA ALA A 29 -1.01 11.33 -18.33
C ALA A 29 -1.63 11.55 -19.72
N THR A 30 -1.19 10.82 -20.75
CA THR A 30 -1.83 10.83 -22.07
C THR A 30 -3.15 10.04 -22.04
N ILE A 31 -3.17 8.83 -21.46
CA ILE A 31 -4.41 8.03 -21.33
C ILE A 31 -5.45 8.75 -20.45
N SER A 32 -5.01 9.38 -19.35
CA SER A 32 -5.87 10.16 -18.46
C SER A 32 -6.48 11.41 -19.14
N ARG A 33 -5.77 12.01 -20.11
CA ARG A 33 -6.27 13.16 -20.88
C ARG A 33 -7.36 12.82 -21.89
N ASP A 34 -7.40 11.59 -22.38
CA ASP A 34 -8.50 11.09 -23.22
C ASP A 34 -9.76 10.74 -22.40
N GLY A 35 -9.79 11.09 -21.10
CA GLY A 35 -10.95 11.02 -20.22
C GLY A 35 -11.33 9.61 -19.74
N LYS A 36 -10.47 8.63 -20.01
CA LYS A 36 -10.77 7.19 -19.87
C LYS A 36 -9.75 6.45 -18.99
N VAL A 37 -9.71 6.77 -17.70
CA VAL A 37 -8.98 5.99 -16.66
C VAL A 37 -9.82 5.79 -15.39
N PHE A 38 -10.91 5.03 -15.51
CA PHE A 38 -11.43 4.17 -14.45
C PHE A 38 -12.00 2.93 -15.14
N SER A 39 -11.55 1.73 -14.76
CA SER A 39 -11.84 0.48 -15.49
C SER A 39 -13.34 0.20 -15.65
N SER A 40 -14.13 0.52 -14.62
CA SER A 40 -15.61 0.45 -14.65
C SER A 40 -16.26 1.42 -15.65
N VAL A 41 -15.71 2.63 -15.80
CA VAL A 41 -16.21 3.64 -16.74
C VAL A 41 -15.86 3.27 -18.18
N ILE A 42 -14.64 2.78 -18.41
CA ILE A 42 -14.19 2.39 -19.76
C ILE A 42 -15.01 1.24 -20.32
N LEU A 43 -15.36 0.25 -19.50
CA LEU A 43 -16.19 -0.88 -19.90
C LEU A 43 -17.58 -0.42 -20.39
N GLY A 44 -18.32 0.36 -19.58
CA GLY A 44 -19.61 0.90 -19.99
C GLY A 44 -19.52 1.84 -21.21
N ASP A 45 -18.49 2.67 -21.29
CA ASP A 45 -18.29 3.60 -22.42
C ASP A 45 -17.67 2.92 -23.67
N LEU A 46 -17.52 1.59 -23.66
CA LEU A 46 -17.20 0.72 -24.82
C LEU A 46 -18.40 -0.13 -25.26
N GLU A 47 -19.28 -0.55 -24.33
CA GLU A 47 -20.55 -1.22 -24.63
C GLU A 47 -21.41 -0.40 -25.63
N ASP A 48 -21.39 0.93 -25.52
CA ASP A 48 -22.10 1.85 -26.42
C ASP A 48 -21.50 2.02 -27.84
N LYS A 49 -20.29 1.48 -28.12
CA LYS A 49 -19.50 1.90 -29.30
C LYS A 49 -18.86 0.80 -30.15
N VAL A 50 -18.86 -0.47 -29.74
CA VAL A 50 -18.24 -1.56 -30.53
C VAL A 50 -19.23 -2.72 -30.70
N ALA A 51 -19.66 -2.94 -31.94
CA ALA A 51 -20.74 -3.91 -32.26
C ALA A 51 -20.25 -5.34 -32.57
N ASP A 52 -18.92 -5.60 -32.59
CA ASP A 52 -18.35 -6.82 -33.18
C ASP A 52 -17.00 -7.28 -32.55
N GLU A 53 -16.51 -6.63 -31.49
CA GLU A 53 -15.31 -7.00 -30.71
C GLU A 53 -15.61 -6.72 -29.23
N SER A 54 -15.20 -7.57 -28.28
CA SER A 54 -15.65 -7.39 -26.89
C SER A 54 -14.98 -6.17 -26.23
N PRO A 55 -15.68 -5.43 -25.34
CA PRO A 55 -15.10 -4.32 -24.60
C PRO A 55 -13.81 -4.67 -23.84
N LYS A 56 -13.69 -5.94 -23.41
CA LYS A 56 -12.48 -6.45 -22.76
C LYS A 56 -11.34 -6.64 -23.77
N ASP A 57 -11.57 -7.33 -24.88
CA ASP A 57 -10.52 -7.57 -25.88
C ASP A 57 -9.98 -6.24 -26.44
N ALA A 58 -10.85 -5.26 -26.65
CA ALA A 58 -10.48 -3.91 -27.05
C ALA A 58 -9.64 -3.17 -25.99
N PHE A 59 -9.93 -3.36 -24.69
CA PHE A 59 -9.15 -2.77 -23.58
C PHE A 59 -7.80 -3.47 -23.36
N ASP A 60 -7.79 -4.81 -23.37
CA ASP A 60 -6.56 -5.62 -23.26
C ASP A 60 -5.58 -5.22 -24.38
N LYS A 61 -6.09 -5.08 -25.62
CA LYS A 61 -5.39 -4.62 -26.83
C LYS A 61 -4.92 -3.16 -26.76
N LEU A 62 -5.69 -2.27 -26.12
CA LEU A 62 -5.27 -0.88 -25.86
C LEU A 62 -4.08 -0.81 -24.89
N MET A 63 -3.98 -1.77 -23.96
CA MET A 63 -2.94 -1.82 -22.92
C MET A 63 -1.67 -2.58 -23.33
N LEU A 64 -1.69 -3.41 -24.39
CA LEU A 64 -0.51 -4.15 -24.87
C LEU A 64 0.72 -3.27 -25.12
N ASP A 65 0.50 -2.09 -25.72
CA ASP A 65 1.55 -1.16 -26.15
C ASP A 65 1.86 -0.05 -25.11
N LYS A 66 1.24 -0.09 -23.90
CA LYS A 66 1.37 0.99 -22.92
C LYS A 66 2.49 0.73 -21.93
N PHE A 67 3.43 1.68 -21.85
CA PHE A 67 4.41 1.73 -20.78
C PHE A 67 3.72 2.24 -19.51
N ILE A 68 3.16 1.30 -18.76
CA ILE A 68 2.76 1.48 -17.36
C ILE A 68 3.69 0.61 -16.52
N ALA A 69 4.22 1.19 -15.46
CA ALA A 69 5.10 0.55 -14.49
C ALA A 69 4.67 0.93 -13.08
N LEU A 70 4.92 0.04 -12.12
CA LEU A 70 4.78 0.32 -10.68
C LEU A 70 5.40 1.68 -10.30
N ASP A 71 4.69 2.48 -9.51
CA ASP A 71 5.10 3.84 -9.12
C ASP A 71 6.50 3.87 -8.47
N GLU A 72 7.22 4.99 -8.63
CA GLU A 72 8.60 5.15 -8.14
C GLU A 72 8.70 5.01 -6.59
N ASP A 73 7.68 5.46 -5.85
CA ASP A 73 7.60 5.33 -4.39
C ASP A 73 7.31 3.89 -3.94
N LYS A 74 6.41 3.18 -4.62
CA LYS A 74 6.17 1.74 -4.44
C LYS A 74 7.43 0.93 -4.76
N CYS A 75 8.12 1.23 -5.86
CA CYS A 75 9.41 0.63 -6.22
C CYS A 75 10.47 0.85 -5.12
N HIS A 76 10.54 2.07 -4.56
CA HIS A 76 11.40 2.38 -3.42
C HIS A 76 11.05 1.59 -2.15
N PHE A 77 9.76 1.33 -1.89
CA PHE A 77 9.30 0.49 -0.79
C PHE A 77 9.72 -0.97 -0.97
N VAL A 78 9.43 -1.60 -2.13
CA VAL A 78 9.78 -3.02 -2.34
C VAL A 78 11.29 -3.23 -2.29
N TYR A 79 12.08 -2.29 -2.82
CA TYR A 79 13.54 -2.30 -2.70
C TYR A 79 14.00 -2.33 -1.23
N GLN A 80 13.47 -1.47 -0.37
CA GLN A 80 13.83 -1.47 1.05
C GLN A 80 13.32 -2.71 1.79
N LEU A 81 12.11 -3.17 1.48
CA LEU A 81 11.50 -4.34 2.13
C LEU A 81 12.30 -5.63 1.87
N ILE A 82 12.74 -5.88 0.63
CA ILE A 82 13.58 -7.04 0.27
C ILE A 82 14.87 -7.04 1.11
N ASN A 83 15.54 -5.89 1.17
CA ASN A 83 16.77 -5.70 1.95
C ASN A 83 16.53 -5.92 3.46
N ALA A 84 15.45 -5.35 4.01
CA ALA A 84 15.12 -5.48 5.43
C ALA A 84 14.72 -6.91 5.83
N MET A 85 14.05 -7.65 4.93
CA MET A 85 13.67 -9.06 5.13
C MET A 85 14.82 -10.05 4.97
N GLY A 86 15.95 -9.65 4.36
CA GLY A 86 16.99 -10.58 3.94
C GLY A 86 16.51 -11.59 2.89
N ALA A 87 15.59 -11.14 2.03
CA ALA A 87 14.94 -11.92 0.97
C ALA A 87 15.85 -12.08 -0.26
N THR A 88 15.96 -13.29 -0.80
CA THR A 88 16.73 -13.55 -2.03
C THR A 88 15.93 -14.21 -3.14
N ASN A 89 14.80 -14.87 -2.84
CA ASN A 89 13.92 -15.45 -3.86
C ASN A 89 12.64 -14.63 -3.99
N VAL A 90 12.57 -13.81 -5.03
CA VAL A 90 11.46 -12.88 -5.30
C VAL A 90 10.76 -13.30 -6.58
N ILE A 91 9.43 -13.22 -6.63
CA ILE A 91 8.64 -13.42 -7.85
C ILE A 91 7.92 -12.12 -8.22
N GLU A 92 8.04 -11.72 -9.47
CA GLU A 92 7.32 -10.61 -10.08
C GLU A 92 6.35 -11.16 -11.14
N ALA A 93 5.05 -11.14 -10.81
CA ALA A 93 4.00 -11.43 -11.77
C ALA A 93 3.55 -10.12 -12.43
N GLY A 94 3.91 -9.93 -13.71
CA GLY A 94 3.53 -8.77 -14.51
C GLY A 94 4.68 -7.80 -14.79
N THR A 95 5.84 -8.31 -15.23
CA THR A 95 7.07 -7.54 -15.49
C THR A 95 6.91 -6.34 -16.43
N SER A 96 5.95 -6.34 -17.36
CA SER A 96 5.72 -5.22 -18.28
C SER A 96 7.01 -4.85 -19.04
N PHE A 97 7.43 -3.58 -19.00
CA PHE A 97 8.70 -3.10 -19.56
C PHE A 97 9.89 -3.21 -18.59
N GLY A 98 9.73 -3.87 -17.44
CA GLY A 98 10.81 -4.30 -16.55
C GLY A 98 11.41 -3.25 -15.63
N VAL A 99 10.70 -2.16 -15.34
CA VAL A 99 11.19 -1.06 -14.48
C VAL A 99 11.28 -1.50 -13.03
N SER A 100 10.18 -2.02 -12.48
CA SER A 100 10.11 -2.61 -11.13
C SER A 100 11.17 -3.69 -10.94
N THR A 101 11.37 -4.55 -11.93
CA THR A 101 12.34 -5.66 -11.91
C THR A 101 13.77 -5.18 -11.65
N ILE A 102 14.15 -3.97 -12.07
CA ILE A 102 15.46 -3.38 -11.78
C ILE A 102 15.60 -3.11 -10.27
N TYR A 103 14.56 -2.58 -9.61
CA TYR A 103 14.55 -2.39 -8.16
C TYR A 103 14.61 -3.73 -7.42
N LEU A 104 13.83 -4.72 -7.86
CA LEU A 104 13.86 -6.07 -7.28
C LEU A 104 15.26 -6.69 -7.40
N ALA A 105 15.87 -6.61 -8.59
CA ALA A 105 17.19 -7.17 -8.87
C ALA A 105 18.29 -6.48 -8.06
N LEU A 106 18.30 -5.14 -8.01
CA LEU A 106 19.26 -4.39 -7.19
C LEU A 106 19.11 -4.72 -5.69
N ALA A 107 17.89 -4.95 -5.21
CA ALA A 107 17.65 -5.33 -3.82
C ALA A 107 18.08 -6.77 -3.51
N VAL A 108 17.79 -7.72 -4.40
CA VAL A 108 18.25 -9.11 -4.28
C VAL A 108 19.77 -9.19 -4.38
N ALA A 109 20.41 -8.52 -5.34
CA ALA A 109 21.88 -8.49 -5.48
C ALA A 109 22.59 -7.91 -4.25
N GLN A 110 22.03 -6.86 -3.65
CA GLN A 110 22.56 -6.33 -2.38
C GLN A 110 22.37 -7.33 -1.23
N THR A 111 21.27 -8.08 -1.22
CA THR A 111 20.91 -9.03 -0.16
C THR A 111 21.68 -10.35 -0.26
N THR A 112 21.89 -10.89 -1.47
CA THR A 112 22.75 -12.07 -1.72
C THR A 112 24.19 -11.75 -1.32
N ALA A 113 24.73 -10.60 -1.75
CA ALA A 113 26.05 -10.12 -1.35
C ALA A 113 26.20 -9.89 0.17
N ALA A 114 25.17 -9.38 0.85
CA ALA A 114 25.20 -9.12 2.29
C ALA A 114 25.01 -10.37 3.17
N THR A 115 24.30 -11.40 2.67
CA THR A 115 23.95 -12.60 3.45
C THR A 115 24.71 -13.85 3.06
N GLY A 116 25.37 -13.87 1.90
CA GLY A 116 26.02 -15.07 1.34
C GLY A 116 25.03 -16.14 0.87
N LYS A 117 23.72 -15.84 0.82
CA LYS A 117 22.70 -16.73 0.24
C LYS A 117 22.66 -16.54 -1.28
N GLU A 118 22.37 -17.63 -1.99
CA GLU A 118 21.90 -17.57 -3.38
C GLU A 118 20.42 -17.17 -3.45
N GLY A 119 19.97 -16.75 -4.63
CA GLY A 119 18.58 -16.45 -4.96
C GLY A 119 18.48 -15.51 -6.16
N MET A 120 17.27 -15.31 -6.69
CA MET A 120 17.03 -14.43 -7.84
C MET A 120 15.61 -13.86 -7.90
N VAL A 121 15.41 -12.89 -8.80
CA VAL A 121 14.09 -12.41 -9.19
C VAL A 121 13.57 -13.28 -10.34
N ILE A 122 12.49 -14.03 -10.11
CA ILE A 122 11.75 -14.71 -11.19
C ILE A 122 10.73 -13.71 -11.72
N ALA A 123 10.98 -13.21 -12.93
CA ALA A 123 10.20 -12.19 -13.61
C ALA A 123 9.31 -12.84 -14.68
N THR A 124 8.02 -12.50 -14.76
CA THR A 124 7.11 -13.06 -15.79
C THR A 124 6.51 -11.97 -16.67
N GLU A 125 6.72 -12.09 -17.98
CA GLU A 125 6.03 -11.29 -19.00
C GLU A 125 5.44 -12.23 -20.07
N LYS A 126 4.18 -12.00 -20.45
CA LYS A 126 3.47 -12.83 -21.43
C LYS A 126 3.92 -12.51 -22.86
N GLU A 127 4.13 -11.23 -23.17
CA GLU A 127 4.34 -10.73 -24.53
C GLU A 127 5.84 -10.63 -24.86
N PRO A 128 6.37 -11.43 -25.81
CA PRO A 128 7.81 -11.50 -26.09
C PRO A 128 8.45 -10.17 -26.50
N GLN A 129 7.66 -9.23 -27.03
CA GLN A 129 8.14 -7.90 -27.44
C GLN A 129 8.45 -7.01 -26.22
N LYS A 130 7.55 -6.95 -25.24
CA LYS A 130 7.80 -6.24 -23.96
C LYS A 130 8.97 -6.89 -23.21
N ALA A 131 9.00 -8.21 -23.16
CA ALA A 131 10.10 -8.99 -22.57
C ALA A 131 11.48 -8.67 -23.20
N ALA A 132 11.54 -8.45 -24.52
CA ALA A 132 12.77 -8.04 -25.21
C ALA A 132 13.20 -6.59 -24.87
N VAL A 133 12.24 -5.67 -24.73
CA VAL A 133 12.51 -4.29 -24.31
C VAL A 133 12.99 -4.24 -22.85
N ALA A 134 12.36 -5.00 -21.94
CA ALA A 134 12.78 -5.14 -20.55
C ALA A 134 14.24 -5.61 -20.43
N ARG A 135 14.61 -6.70 -21.11
CA ARG A 135 16.01 -7.16 -21.21
C ARG A 135 16.95 -6.07 -21.73
N SER A 136 16.50 -5.22 -22.66
CA SER A 136 17.33 -4.11 -23.17
C SER A 136 17.65 -3.05 -22.12
N TYR A 137 16.77 -2.82 -21.14
CA TYR A 137 17.04 -1.91 -20.01
C TYR A 137 17.92 -2.56 -18.94
N TRP A 138 17.67 -3.83 -18.60
CA TRP A 138 18.51 -4.56 -17.62
C TRP A 138 19.97 -4.65 -18.08
N LYS A 139 20.18 -4.84 -19.39
CA LYS A 139 21.50 -4.77 -20.02
C LYS A 139 22.14 -3.36 -19.99
N GLN A 140 21.33 -2.30 -19.94
CA GLN A 140 21.83 -0.93 -19.69
C GLN A 140 22.19 -0.73 -18.20
N CYS A 141 21.58 -1.48 -17.27
CA CYS A 141 22.00 -1.48 -15.87
C CYS A 141 23.36 -2.17 -15.70
N GLY A 142 23.53 -3.34 -16.33
CA GLY A 142 24.76 -4.15 -16.32
C GLY A 142 24.60 -5.52 -15.65
N GLU A 143 25.69 -6.29 -15.62
CA GLU A 143 25.72 -7.70 -15.18
C GLU A 143 25.08 -7.92 -13.80
N ALA A 144 25.36 -7.06 -12.82
CA ALA A 144 24.79 -7.12 -11.47
C ALA A 144 23.24 -6.96 -11.39
N VAL A 145 22.58 -6.64 -12.51
CA VAL A 145 21.11 -6.67 -12.67
C VAL A 145 20.70 -7.75 -13.67
N GLU A 146 21.39 -7.88 -14.81
CA GLU A 146 21.04 -8.86 -15.86
C GLU A 146 21.22 -10.33 -15.39
N GLU A 147 22.25 -10.63 -14.60
CA GLU A 147 22.48 -11.98 -14.03
C GLU A 147 21.52 -12.31 -12.88
N GLN A 148 20.87 -11.30 -12.28
CA GLN A 148 20.06 -11.46 -11.08
C GLN A 148 18.57 -11.80 -11.39
N ILE A 149 18.19 -11.87 -12.67
CA ILE A 149 16.80 -12.00 -13.15
C ILE A 149 16.61 -13.26 -14.01
N ASP A 150 15.72 -14.17 -13.58
CA ASP A 150 15.13 -15.24 -14.39
C ASP A 150 13.85 -14.74 -15.05
N LEU A 151 13.95 -14.18 -16.26
CA LEU A 151 12.77 -13.76 -17.03
C LEU A 151 12.18 -14.92 -17.83
N ARG A 152 11.02 -15.38 -17.36
CA ARG A 152 10.16 -16.40 -17.96
C ARG A 152 9.13 -15.75 -18.88
N VAL A 153 9.23 -16.04 -20.18
CA VAL A 153 8.34 -15.47 -21.20
C VAL A 153 7.21 -16.45 -21.53
N GLY A 154 5.96 -16.00 -21.46
CA GLY A 154 4.77 -16.78 -21.79
C GLY A 154 3.69 -16.75 -20.69
N ASP A 155 2.80 -17.74 -20.69
CA ASP A 155 1.76 -17.83 -19.64
C ASP A 155 2.41 -18.19 -18.28
N LEU A 156 2.39 -17.21 -17.38
CA LEU A 156 2.89 -17.33 -16.01
C LEU A 156 2.22 -18.47 -15.21
N LEU A 157 0.98 -18.85 -15.51
CA LEU A 157 0.33 -19.97 -14.85
C LEU A 157 0.93 -21.32 -15.26
N GLU A 158 1.67 -21.38 -16.37
CA GLU A 158 2.48 -22.52 -16.76
C GLU A 158 3.96 -22.34 -16.35
N THR A 159 4.57 -21.17 -16.58
CA THR A 159 5.99 -20.95 -16.27
C THR A 159 6.30 -20.91 -14.77
N LEU A 160 5.30 -20.64 -13.92
CA LEU A 160 5.41 -20.70 -12.46
C LEU A 160 5.08 -22.09 -11.86
N LYS A 161 4.85 -23.13 -12.67
CA LYS A 161 4.69 -24.51 -12.15
C LYS A 161 6.01 -25.25 -11.93
N GLN A 162 7.08 -24.82 -12.59
CA GLN A 162 8.37 -25.52 -12.65
C GLN A 162 9.47 -24.68 -11.99
N ASP A 163 10.50 -25.31 -11.45
CA ASP A 163 11.76 -24.68 -11.03
C ASP A 163 11.62 -23.38 -10.20
N ILE A 164 10.63 -23.35 -9.29
CA ILE A 164 10.49 -22.31 -8.26
C ILE A 164 11.16 -22.80 -6.97
N PRO A 165 12.08 -22.02 -6.36
CA PRO A 165 12.70 -22.31 -5.06
C PRO A 165 11.71 -22.05 -3.90
N GLN A 166 12.18 -21.93 -2.66
CA GLN A 166 11.35 -21.38 -1.59
C GLN A 166 11.31 -19.85 -1.71
N VAL A 167 10.12 -19.26 -1.77
CA VAL A 167 9.88 -17.85 -2.13
C VAL A 167 9.75 -16.98 -0.87
N ASP A 168 10.46 -15.84 -0.87
CA ASP A 168 10.45 -14.81 0.17
C ASP A 168 9.39 -13.73 -0.05
N LEU A 169 9.19 -13.30 -1.31
CA LEU A 169 8.27 -12.23 -1.67
C LEU A 169 7.62 -12.50 -3.04
N LEU A 170 6.32 -12.23 -3.14
CA LEU A 170 5.54 -12.25 -4.38
C LEU A 170 4.95 -10.86 -4.64
N LEU A 171 5.35 -10.23 -5.75
CA LEU A 171 4.74 -9.01 -6.26
C LEU A 171 3.71 -9.37 -7.34
N LEU A 172 2.47 -8.95 -7.13
CA LEU A 172 1.36 -9.07 -8.08
C LEU A 172 1.07 -7.67 -8.68
N ASP A 173 1.80 -7.31 -9.73
CA ASP A 173 1.55 -6.11 -10.54
C ASP A 173 0.91 -6.53 -11.86
N ILE A 174 -0.33 -7.04 -11.77
CA ILE A 174 -0.94 -7.82 -12.85
C ILE A 174 -2.45 -7.61 -12.94
N TRP A 175 -2.98 -7.84 -14.14
CA TRP A 175 -4.40 -8.10 -14.41
C TRP A 175 -5.06 -8.87 -13.26
N SER A 176 -5.96 -8.21 -12.54
CA SER A 176 -6.51 -8.67 -11.25
C SER A 176 -7.16 -10.06 -11.31
N ALA A 177 -7.78 -10.41 -12.44
CA ALA A 177 -8.32 -11.74 -12.72
C ALA A 177 -7.27 -12.88 -12.70
N LEU A 178 -5.98 -12.58 -12.94
CA LEU A 178 -4.87 -13.52 -12.85
C LEU A 178 -4.21 -13.53 -11.47
N ALA A 179 -4.42 -12.52 -10.63
CA ALA A 179 -3.69 -12.36 -9.37
C ALA A 179 -3.98 -13.50 -8.36
N LEU A 180 -5.25 -13.92 -8.20
CA LEU A 180 -5.59 -15.07 -7.34
C LEU A 180 -5.13 -16.42 -7.93
N PRO A 181 -5.31 -16.72 -9.23
CA PRO A 181 -4.66 -17.88 -9.87
C PRO A 181 -3.13 -17.91 -9.66
N THR A 182 -2.45 -16.78 -9.82
CA THR A 182 -1.00 -16.64 -9.61
C THR A 182 -0.61 -16.97 -8.17
N LEU A 183 -1.29 -16.35 -7.19
CA LEU A 183 -1.08 -16.64 -5.79
C LEU A 183 -1.25 -18.14 -5.51
N LYS A 184 -2.33 -18.78 -5.97
CA LYS A 184 -2.57 -20.22 -5.74
C LYS A 184 -1.50 -21.12 -6.36
N THR A 185 -0.89 -20.72 -7.48
CA THR A 185 0.24 -21.44 -8.10
C THR A 185 1.53 -21.30 -7.27
N VAL A 186 1.81 -20.10 -6.74
CA VAL A 186 3.04 -19.80 -5.97
C VAL A 186 2.93 -20.20 -4.49
N GLN A 187 1.73 -20.21 -3.91
CA GLN A 187 1.48 -20.40 -2.48
C GLN A 187 2.12 -21.66 -1.86
N PRO A 188 2.18 -22.84 -2.51
CA PRO A 188 2.90 -24.01 -1.99
C PRO A 188 4.43 -23.83 -1.87
N LYS A 189 4.99 -22.73 -2.40
CA LYS A 189 6.42 -22.39 -2.39
C LYS A 189 6.76 -21.22 -1.46
N LEU A 190 5.77 -20.44 -1.01
CA LEU A 190 5.97 -19.36 -0.04
C LEU A 190 6.52 -19.92 1.28
N ARG A 191 7.55 -19.29 1.86
CA ARG A 191 7.96 -19.63 3.22
C ARG A 191 7.02 -19.04 4.27
N HIS A 192 7.15 -19.51 5.51
CA HIS A 192 6.59 -18.81 6.66
C HIS A 192 7.12 -17.36 6.72
N GLY A 193 6.22 -16.40 6.88
CA GLY A 193 6.55 -14.96 6.86
C GLY A 193 7.02 -14.43 5.50
N ALA A 194 6.71 -15.11 4.39
CA ALA A 194 6.83 -14.52 3.06
C ALA A 194 5.79 -13.40 2.89
N VAL A 195 6.11 -12.38 2.10
CA VAL A 195 5.21 -11.23 1.86
C VAL A 195 4.59 -11.32 0.48
N ILE A 196 3.30 -10.96 0.38
CA ILE A 196 2.61 -10.76 -0.90
C ILE A 196 2.30 -9.27 -1.00
N LEU A 197 2.72 -8.64 -2.08
CA LEU A 197 2.35 -7.27 -2.46
C LEU A 197 1.42 -7.34 -3.67
N THR A 198 0.47 -6.42 -3.77
CA THR A 198 -0.47 -6.37 -4.90
C THR A 198 -0.79 -4.91 -5.19
N ASP A 199 -0.52 -4.46 -6.42
CA ASP A 199 -0.74 -3.06 -6.77
C ASP A 199 -2.18 -2.77 -7.22
N ASN A 200 -2.58 -1.49 -7.12
CA ASN A 200 -3.88 -0.98 -7.57
C ASN A 200 -5.09 -1.66 -6.91
N THR A 201 -4.95 -2.12 -5.67
CA THR A 201 -6.01 -2.84 -4.95
C THR A 201 -7.21 -1.99 -4.58
N ILE A 202 -7.08 -0.66 -4.48
CA ILE A 202 -8.24 0.25 -4.32
C ILE A 202 -8.83 0.63 -5.68
N SER A 203 -8.02 1.10 -6.63
CA SER A 203 -8.50 1.51 -7.96
C SER A 203 -9.07 0.35 -8.79
N GLY A 204 -8.62 -0.89 -8.54
CA GLY A 204 -9.10 -2.14 -9.14
C GLY A 204 -9.95 -3.01 -8.22
N ALA A 205 -10.49 -2.48 -7.11
CA ALA A 205 -11.06 -3.26 -5.99
C ALA A 205 -12.04 -4.38 -6.38
N GLU A 206 -12.99 -4.14 -7.29
CA GLU A 206 -13.97 -5.16 -7.69
C GLU A 206 -13.33 -6.31 -8.50
N GLY A 207 -12.27 -6.03 -9.27
CA GLY A 207 -11.49 -7.07 -9.95
C GLY A 207 -10.58 -7.87 -9.00
N TYR A 208 -10.15 -7.26 -7.90
CA TYR A 208 -9.36 -7.92 -6.85
C TYR A 208 -10.20 -8.58 -5.75
N LYS A 209 -11.53 -8.48 -5.82
CA LYS A 209 -12.50 -8.98 -4.83
C LYS A 209 -12.22 -10.41 -4.37
N ASP A 210 -12.00 -11.33 -5.30
CA ASP A 210 -11.74 -12.74 -5.00
C ASP A 210 -10.37 -12.95 -4.32
N LEU A 211 -9.34 -12.20 -4.72
CA LEU A 211 -8.02 -12.22 -4.08
C LEU A 211 -8.11 -11.70 -2.64
N LEU A 212 -8.76 -10.55 -2.46
CA LEU A 212 -8.92 -9.93 -1.14
C LEU A 212 -9.79 -10.79 -0.22
N ALA A 213 -10.86 -11.39 -0.73
CA ALA A 213 -11.68 -12.35 0.02
C ALA A 213 -10.88 -13.61 0.40
N TYR A 214 -10.04 -14.14 -0.49
CA TYR A 214 -9.20 -15.30 -0.20
C TYR A 214 -8.13 -14.99 0.87
N LEU A 215 -7.45 -13.85 0.77
CA LEU A 215 -6.43 -13.42 1.74
C LEU A 215 -7.05 -13.10 3.12
N ARG A 216 -8.22 -12.46 3.15
CA ARG A 216 -8.90 -12.01 4.39
C ARG A 216 -9.82 -13.08 5.01
N ALA A 217 -9.92 -14.26 4.43
CA ALA A 217 -10.74 -15.35 4.96
C ALA A 217 -10.24 -15.82 6.34
N PRO A 218 -11.12 -16.10 7.32
CA PRO A 218 -10.72 -16.68 8.60
C PRO A 218 -9.96 -18.00 8.41
N GLY A 219 -8.71 -18.05 8.90
CA GLY A 219 -7.84 -19.22 8.74
C GLY A 219 -7.10 -19.30 7.39
N SER A 220 -7.07 -18.23 6.58
CA SER A 220 -6.29 -18.18 5.32
C SER A 220 -4.78 -18.41 5.50
N GLY A 221 -4.26 -18.16 6.70
CA GLY A 221 -2.83 -18.16 7.02
C GLY A 221 -2.13 -16.82 6.74
N PHE A 222 -2.83 -15.83 6.20
CA PHE A 222 -2.29 -14.51 5.86
C PHE A 222 -2.77 -13.44 6.85
N GLN A 223 -1.89 -12.49 7.14
CA GLN A 223 -2.25 -11.18 7.68
C GLN A 223 -2.17 -10.17 6.54
N ASN A 224 -3.16 -9.29 6.40
CA ASN A 224 -3.34 -8.42 5.25
C ASN A 224 -3.59 -6.98 5.72
N THR A 225 -2.85 -6.03 5.16
CA THR A 225 -3.02 -4.60 5.34
C THR A 225 -2.68 -3.89 4.03
N THR A 226 -3.24 -2.71 3.84
CA THR A 226 -2.86 -1.74 2.81
C THR A 226 -1.73 -0.89 3.46
N LEU A 227 -0.60 -0.49 2.80
CA LEU A 227 0.67 -0.05 3.48
C LEU A 227 1.59 1.13 2.89
N PRO A 228 1.50 2.44 3.27
CA PRO A 228 0.84 3.64 2.64
C PRO A 228 1.37 4.26 1.31
N TYR A 229 0.51 4.43 0.27
CA TYR A 229 0.75 5.11 -1.05
C TYR A 229 -0.53 5.55 -1.82
N THR A 230 -0.35 6.30 -2.94
CA THR A 230 -1.37 6.58 -3.98
C THR A 230 -1.92 5.29 -4.61
N ASN A 231 -3.21 5.29 -4.98
CA ASN A 231 -4.01 4.09 -5.32
C ASN A 231 -4.12 3.05 -4.19
N GLY A 232 -3.79 3.46 -2.97
CA GLY A 232 -4.26 2.85 -1.74
C GLY A 232 -3.19 2.05 -1.06
N PHE A 233 -3.04 2.35 0.23
CA PHE A 233 -2.18 1.69 1.22
C PHE A 233 -2.34 2.53 2.57
N GLU A 234 -1.90 2.09 3.77
CA GLU A 234 -2.17 2.67 5.12
C GLU A 234 -0.99 2.52 6.14
N MET A 235 -1.12 2.93 7.42
CA MET A 235 -0.18 2.60 8.52
C MET A 235 -0.88 2.40 9.86
N SER A 236 -0.52 1.35 10.60
CA SER A 236 -1.06 1.06 11.94
C SER A 236 -0.18 1.59 13.08
N TYR A 237 -0.80 2.26 14.04
CA TYR A 237 -0.20 2.75 15.29
C TYR A 237 -0.76 1.97 16.48
N GLN A 238 0.11 1.38 17.30
CA GLN A 238 -0.31 0.95 18.64
C GLN A 238 -0.58 2.18 19.51
N ALA A 239 -1.76 2.23 20.12
CA ALA A 239 -2.19 3.32 20.96
C ALA A 239 -2.67 2.80 22.32
N SER A 240 -2.51 3.62 23.35
CA SER A 240 -2.69 3.19 24.73
C SER A 240 -2.99 4.35 25.68
N CYS A 241 -3.81 4.10 26.70
CA CYS A 241 -3.85 5.00 27.85
C CYS A 241 -2.53 4.92 28.63
N HIS A 242 -2.18 5.97 29.38
CA HIS A 242 -0.91 6.04 30.11
C HIS A 242 -0.63 4.81 31.00
N CYS A 243 -1.66 4.21 31.61
CA CYS A 243 -1.52 3.04 32.47
C CYS A 243 -1.68 1.67 31.76
N GLN A 244 -1.70 1.64 30.43
CA GLN A 244 -1.78 0.42 29.59
C GLN A 244 -3.01 -0.49 29.80
N LEU A 245 -4.04 0.01 30.52
CA LEU A 245 -5.32 -0.67 30.76
C LEU A 245 -6.16 -0.73 29.48
N VAL A 246 -6.19 0.37 28.74
CA VAL A 246 -6.82 0.45 27.41
C VAL A 246 -5.69 0.46 26.39
N ARG A 247 -5.63 -0.55 25.54
CA ARG A 247 -4.79 -0.58 24.34
C ARG A 247 -5.63 -0.88 23.13
N TYR A 248 -5.28 -0.25 22.02
CA TYR A 248 -5.98 -0.32 20.76
C TYR A 248 -5.03 0.02 19.63
N THR A 249 -5.16 -0.64 18.50
CA THR A 249 -4.43 -0.30 17.28
C THR A 249 -5.28 0.61 16.39
N VAL A 250 -4.66 1.58 15.75
CA VAL A 250 -5.30 2.61 14.92
C VAL A 250 -4.64 2.64 13.55
N THR A 251 -5.39 2.40 12.49
CA THR A 251 -4.89 2.50 11.12
C THR A 251 -5.21 3.87 10.53
N LEU A 252 -4.22 4.52 9.91
CA LEU A 252 -4.34 5.82 9.25
C LEU A 252 -3.86 5.75 7.80
N SER A 253 -4.50 6.51 6.92
CA SER A 253 -3.99 6.82 5.59
C SER A 253 -4.34 8.27 5.24
N PRO A 254 -3.36 9.16 5.00
CA PRO A 254 -1.91 8.93 5.10
C PRO A 254 -1.44 8.71 6.57
N PRO A 255 -0.20 8.24 6.79
CA PRO A 255 0.41 8.17 8.12
C PRO A 255 0.72 9.57 8.68
N LEU A 256 0.93 9.69 9.99
CA LEU A 256 1.14 10.97 10.70
C LEU A 256 2.38 11.76 10.25
N ASP A 257 3.41 11.07 9.74
CA ASP A 257 4.67 11.64 9.28
C ASP A 257 4.69 12.00 7.77
N ASP A 258 3.60 11.70 7.05
CA ASP A 258 3.44 12.11 5.66
C ASP A 258 3.20 13.63 5.49
N ARG A 259 3.49 14.13 4.28
CA ARG A 259 3.38 15.56 3.91
C ARG A 259 1.95 16.04 3.67
N GLU A 260 0.98 15.16 3.44
CA GLU A 260 -0.45 15.51 3.32
C GLU A 260 -1.23 15.28 4.61
N SER A 261 -0.65 14.61 5.60
CA SER A 261 -1.23 14.43 6.94
C SER A 261 -1.15 15.67 7.82
N TRP A 262 -2.18 15.86 8.66
CA TRP A 262 -2.21 16.86 9.73
C TRP A 262 -2.96 16.34 10.96
N VAL A 263 -2.59 16.82 12.15
CA VAL A 263 -3.42 16.71 13.36
C VAL A 263 -4.25 17.97 13.56
N VAL A 264 -5.46 17.81 14.06
CA VAL A 264 -6.34 18.93 14.38
C VAL A 264 -6.04 19.46 15.78
N GLU A 265 -5.68 20.74 15.87
CA GLU A 265 -5.54 21.47 17.12
C GLU A 265 -6.76 22.39 17.29
N CYS A 266 -7.60 22.09 18.27
CA CYS A 266 -8.92 22.72 18.42
C CYS A 266 -8.94 23.69 19.60
N ASN A 267 -9.40 24.92 19.37
CA ASN A 267 -9.34 25.98 20.38
C ASN A 267 -10.40 25.90 21.50
N CYS A 268 -11.29 24.90 21.47
CA CYS A 268 -12.41 24.78 22.40
C CYS A 268 -11.95 24.44 23.83
N SER A 269 -12.82 24.66 24.82
CA SER A 269 -12.43 24.65 26.24
C SER A 269 -11.87 23.32 26.75
N ILE A 270 -12.30 22.17 26.21
CA ILE A 270 -11.74 20.86 26.58
C ILE A 270 -10.41 20.59 25.86
N CYS A 271 -10.35 20.84 24.55
CA CYS A 271 -9.16 20.58 23.74
C CYS A 271 -7.98 21.46 24.16
N ALA A 272 -8.21 22.76 24.36
CA ALA A 272 -7.17 23.71 24.76
C ALA A 272 -6.67 23.50 26.20
N ARG A 273 -7.53 23.04 27.13
CA ARG A 273 -7.11 22.77 28.53
C ARG A 273 -6.38 21.44 28.69
N ASN A 274 -6.81 20.42 27.95
CA ASN A 274 -6.25 19.07 28.04
C ASN A 274 -5.19 18.80 26.94
N GLY A 275 -4.89 19.78 26.10
CA GLY A 275 -3.86 19.74 25.06
C GLY A 275 -4.12 18.78 23.91
N TYR A 276 -5.39 18.49 23.57
CA TYR A 276 -5.75 17.49 22.55
C TYR A 276 -5.18 17.83 21.18
N LEU A 277 -4.59 16.83 20.52
CA LEU A 277 -4.20 16.85 19.12
C LEU A 277 -4.87 15.64 18.47
N ASN A 278 -5.83 15.86 17.58
CA ASN A 278 -6.72 14.79 17.13
C ASN A 278 -6.55 14.45 15.64
N VAL A 279 -6.51 13.16 15.32
CA VAL A 279 -6.82 12.65 13.97
C VAL A 279 -8.29 12.22 13.92
N TYR A 280 -8.89 12.25 12.73
CA TYR A 280 -10.27 11.84 12.50
C TYR A 280 -10.25 10.55 11.69
N VAL A 281 -10.76 9.47 12.28
CA VAL A 281 -10.54 8.08 11.85
C VAL A 281 -11.87 7.36 11.74
N GLN A 282 -12.05 6.53 10.71
CA GLN A 282 -13.25 5.70 10.57
C GLN A 282 -13.29 4.63 11.67
N ASN A 283 -14.49 4.23 12.09
CA ASN A 283 -14.71 3.29 13.19
C ASN A 283 -14.10 1.90 12.97
N ASP A 284 -13.98 1.46 11.72
CA ASP A 284 -13.43 0.17 11.29
C ASP A 284 -11.89 0.15 11.24
N CYS A 285 -11.24 1.31 11.19
CA CYS A 285 -9.79 1.46 11.29
C CYS A 285 -9.27 1.46 12.76
N ILE A 286 -10.06 0.97 13.72
CA ILE A 286 -9.74 1.01 15.17
C ILE A 286 -10.06 -0.35 15.81
N GLU A 287 -9.05 -1.06 16.30
CA GLU A 287 -9.20 -2.38 16.95
C GLU A 287 -8.79 -2.33 18.42
N PHE A 288 -9.65 -2.81 19.34
CA PHE A 288 -9.38 -2.79 20.79
C PHE A 288 -8.76 -4.09 21.28
N GLU A 289 -7.52 -4.03 21.77
CA GLU A 289 -6.72 -5.19 22.19
C GLU A 289 -7.06 -5.71 23.60
N THR A 290 -7.60 -4.85 24.48
CA THR A 290 -7.78 -5.17 25.91
C THR A 290 -9.20 -5.06 26.41
N ILE A 291 -9.79 -3.86 26.32
CA ILE A 291 -11.18 -3.59 26.70
C ILE A 291 -11.82 -2.63 25.69
N PRO A 292 -13.08 -2.85 25.28
CA PRO A 292 -13.79 -2.00 24.33
C PRO A 292 -14.35 -0.74 25.01
N LEU A 293 -14.84 0.22 24.22
CA LEU A 293 -15.39 1.50 24.72
C LEU A 293 -16.64 1.33 25.59
N GLU A 294 -17.31 0.19 25.51
CA GLU A 294 -18.51 -0.17 26.27
C GLU A 294 -18.18 -0.55 27.72
N ASN A 295 -16.91 -0.84 28.04
CA ASN A 295 -16.49 -1.29 29.36
C ASN A 295 -16.59 -0.20 30.45
N ASP A 296 -16.99 -0.59 31.67
CA ASP A 296 -17.16 0.31 32.82
C ASP A 296 -15.88 1.05 33.26
N LEU A 297 -14.70 0.60 32.83
CA LEU A 297 -13.42 1.29 33.07
C LEU A 297 -13.13 2.42 32.05
N ILE A 298 -14.07 2.69 31.14
CA ILE A 298 -14.03 3.81 30.19
C ILE A 298 -15.03 4.88 30.65
N GLU A 299 -14.50 6.00 31.16
CA GLU A 299 -15.28 7.16 31.57
C GLU A 299 -15.79 7.95 30.36
N LYS A 300 -17.02 8.47 30.46
CA LYS A 300 -17.75 9.07 29.33
C LYS A 300 -18.26 10.46 29.71
N TYR A 301 -17.81 11.50 29.00
CA TYR A 301 -18.14 12.89 29.31
C TYR A 301 -18.74 13.64 28.12
N ARG A 302 -19.75 14.48 28.40
CA ARG A 302 -20.40 15.40 27.45
C ARG A 302 -20.58 16.76 28.12
N PHE A 303 -20.42 17.84 27.35
CA PHE A 303 -20.58 19.21 27.84
C PHE A 303 -21.10 20.14 26.73
N GLY A 304 -21.41 21.39 27.07
CA GLY A 304 -21.96 22.37 26.12
C GLY A 304 -23.28 21.88 25.54
N LYS A 305 -23.36 21.80 24.20
CA LYS A 305 -24.50 21.26 23.46
C LYS A 305 -24.66 19.72 23.60
N GLN A 306 -23.75 19.04 24.30
CA GLN A 306 -23.69 17.58 24.55
C GLN A 306 -23.62 16.66 23.32
N ARG A 307 -23.31 17.22 22.14
CA ARG A 307 -23.33 16.51 20.84
C ARG A 307 -22.13 15.60 20.58
N VAL A 308 -21.06 15.75 21.35
CA VAL A 308 -19.82 14.97 21.23
C VAL A 308 -19.52 14.29 22.56
N GLN A 309 -19.37 12.97 22.54
CA GLN A 309 -19.02 12.15 23.69
C GLN A 309 -17.51 11.89 23.71
N HIS A 310 -16.86 12.28 24.80
CA HIS A 310 -15.43 12.08 25.03
C HIS A 310 -15.18 10.87 25.93
N TYR A 311 -14.16 10.08 25.59
CA TYR A 311 -13.80 8.82 26.24
C TYR A 311 -12.44 8.90 26.94
N PHE A 312 -12.39 8.46 28.20
CA PHE A 312 -11.20 8.52 29.05
C PHE A 312 -10.95 7.20 29.74
N CYS A 313 -9.69 6.87 30.03
CA CYS A 313 -9.38 5.77 30.94
C CYS A 313 -9.62 6.18 32.40
N SER A 314 -10.55 5.51 33.10
CA SER A 314 -10.89 5.77 34.51
C SER A 314 -9.67 5.79 35.44
N ARG A 315 -8.70 4.90 35.18
CA ARG A 315 -7.52 4.68 36.03
C ARG A 315 -6.42 5.74 35.92
N CYS A 316 -6.32 6.46 34.79
CA CYS A 316 -5.25 7.42 34.57
C CYS A 316 -5.67 8.75 33.91
N GLY A 317 -6.97 8.99 33.73
CA GLY A 317 -7.53 10.24 33.22
C GLY A 317 -7.17 10.57 31.76
N SER A 318 -6.44 9.70 31.06
CA SER A 318 -6.01 9.93 29.69
C SER A 318 -7.21 9.96 28.73
N SER A 319 -7.40 11.07 28.02
CA SER A 319 -8.39 11.20 26.94
C SER A 319 -7.92 10.39 25.73
N LEU A 320 -8.73 9.40 25.36
CA LEU A 320 -8.42 8.44 24.30
C LEU A 320 -8.91 8.97 22.95
N MET A 321 -10.20 9.28 22.91
CA MET A 321 -10.92 9.68 21.70
C MET A 321 -12.25 10.35 22.02
N ALA A 322 -12.92 10.88 21.01
CA ALA A 322 -14.28 11.38 21.09
C ALA A 322 -15.06 11.03 19.81
N GLU A 323 -16.38 10.96 19.89
CA GLU A 323 -17.25 10.76 18.73
C GLU A 323 -18.49 11.66 18.79
N SER A 324 -19.11 11.88 17.65
CA SER A 324 -20.43 12.50 17.61
C SER A 324 -21.52 11.52 18.04
N ILE A 325 -22.53 12.05 18.73
CA ILE A 325 -23.80 11.37 18.97
C ILE A 325 -25.00 12.11 18.33
N GLU A 326 -24.74 13.12 17.49
CA GLU A 326 -25.74 13.79 16.66
C GLU A 326 -25.72 13.18 15.25
N PRO A 327 -26.81 12.54 14.78
CA PRO A 327 -26.87 11.95 13.44
C PRO A 327 -26.56 12.96 12.34
N GLY A 328 -25.81 12.54 11.32
CA GLY A 328 -25.34 13.39 10.22
C GLY A 328 -24.21 14.38 10.57
N PHE A 329 -23.81 14.52 11.84
CA PHE A 329 -22.65 15.31 12.24
C PHE A 329 -21.47 14.37 12.55
N TYR A 330 -20.45 14.30 11.68
CA TYR A 330 -19.27 13.42 11.85
C TYR A 330 -19.60 11.95 12.20
N GLU A 331 -20.68 11.42 11.61
CA GLU A 331 -21.13 10.05 11.83
C GLU A 331 -20.15 9.03 11.22
N GLY A 332 -19.98 7.87 11.86
CA GLY A 332 -18.98 6.86 11.46
C GLY A 332 -17.53 7.15 11.88
N VAL A 333 -17.23 8.37 12.34
CA VAL A 333 -15.86 8.86 12.59
C VAL A 333 -15.61 9.14 14.08
N LYS A 334 -14.46 8.68 14.58
CA LYS A 334 -13.91 9.04 15.90
C LYS A 334 -12.74 10.00 15.76
N ALA A 335 -12.66 10.98 16.66
CA ALA A 335 -11.53 11.89 16.81
C ALA A 335 -10.57 11.35 17.88
N LEU A 336 -9.42 10.80 17.48
CA LEU A 336 -8.46 10.10 18.33
C LEU A 336 -7.29 11.00 18.73
N ASN A 337 -6.97 11.05 20.02
CA ASN A 337 -5.89 11.88 20.55
C ASN A 337 -4.53 11.22 20.28
N VAL A 338 -3.73 11.76 19.35
CA VAL A 338 -2.45 11.14 18.92
C VAL A 338 -1.42 11.05 20.04
N ARG A 339 -1.60 11.77 21.16
CA ARG A 339 -0.76 11.64 22.35
C ARG A 339 -0.84 10.26 23.03
N MET A 340 -1.82 9.44 22.66
CA MET A 340 -1.95 8.05 23.11
C MET A 340 -1.19 7.07 22.21
N PHE A 341 -0.72 7.50 21.04
CA PHE A 341 -0.04 6.64 20.08
C PHE A 341 1.41 6.46 20.51
N GLN A 342 1.92 5.24 20.39
CA GLN A 342 3.30 4.91 20.77
C GLN A 342 4.27 5.41 19.68
N ASP A 343 5.47 5.81 20.11
CA ASP A 343 6.59 6.28 19.28
C ASP A 343 6.33 7.48 18.34
N VAL A 344 5.21 8.19 18.51
CA VAL A 344 4.86 9.42 17.77
C VAL A 344 5.42 10.67 18.45
N ASP A 345 6.35 11.37 17.79
CA ASP A 345 6.76 12.71 18.21
C ASP A 345 5.75 13.78 17.76
N VAL A 346 4.80 14.08 18.63
CA VAL A 346 3.76 15.11 18.43
C VAL A 346 4.28 16.55 18.21
N ARG A 347 5.61 16.78 18.21
CA ARG A 347 6.25 18.06 17.88
C ARG A 347 6.57 18.21 16.39
N THR A 348 6.72 17.11 15.65
CA THR A 348 7.04 17.15 14.20
C THR A 348 5.80 17.22 13.32
N LEU A 349 4.64 16.83 13.85
CA LEU A 349 3.38 16.71 13.11
C LEU A 349 2.86 18.07 12.63
N GLN A 350 2.41 18.12 11.37
CA GLN A 350 1.70 19.28 10.84
C GLN A 350 0.37 19.48 11.56
N ARG A 351 -0.05 20.75 11.71
CA ARG A 351 -1.25 21.10 12.47
C ARG A 351 -2.25 21.88 11.65
N ARG A 352 -3.52 21.55 11.82
CA ARG A 352 -4.66 22.28 11.28
C ARG A 352 -5.48 22.85 12.43
N GLU A 353 -5.47 24.17 12.58
CA GLU A 353 -6.26 24.85 13.61
C GLU A 353 -7.76 24.81 13.29
N VAL A 354 -8.59 24.62 14.32
CA VAL A 354 -10.07 24.63 14.21
C VAL A 354 -10.70 25.46 15.32
N ASP A 355 -11.61 26.37 14.95
CA ASP A 355 -12.40 27.19 15.88
C ASP A 355 -13.60 26.42 16.47
N GLY A 356 -13.30 25.42 17.30
CA GLY A 356 -14.32 24.64 18.01
C GLY A 356 -15.08 25.40 19.10
N LYS A 357 -14.79 26.68 19.35
CA LYS A 357 -15.64 27.56 20.18
C LYS A 357 -16.93 27.98 19.47
N SER A 358 -16.93 27.98 18.12
CA SER A 358 -18.02 28.50 17.29
C SER A 358 -18.97 27.40 16.76
N LEU A 359 -18.77 26.13 17.13
CA LEU A 359 -19.55 24.95 16.69
C LEU A 359 -20.70 24.58 17.65
#